data_AF-A0A2U0T831-F1
#
_entry.id   AF-A0A2U0T831-F1
#
_cell.length_a   1.000
_cell.length_b   1.000
_cell.length_c   1.000
_cell.angle_alpha   90.00
_cell.angle_beta   90.00
_cell.angle_gamma   90.00
#
_symmetry.space_group_name_H-M   'P 1'
#
loop_
_entity.id
_entity.type
_entity.pdbx_description
1 polymer ?
#
loop_
_entity_poly.entity_id
_entity_poly.type
_entity_poly.pdbx_seq_one_letter_code
_entity_poly.pdbx_strand_id
1 'polypeptide(L)'
;MKNVMKSVSLAIIAAAFASQAMANPFEKRIEANISNEHHQDFNVEANQYQALKTQLNAKLAQLSQAANMNTFNTLAAEAKELAQQTKSAAESETFNYGSHQDTLRAELGVNYANWKLNNLIGSLDAAVATDSVAAAKDMVVSHI
;
A
#
# COMPACT_ATOMS: atom_id res chain seq x y z
N MET A 1 -0.35 39.40 -35.37
CA MET A 1 0.43 38.39 -34.63
C MET A 1 -0.55 37.56 -33.82
N LYS A 2 -0.54 36.24 -34.02
CA LYS A 2 -1.49 35.27 -33.43
C LYS A 2 -0.88 34.72 -32.14
N ASN A 3 -1.45 35.03 -30.98
CA ASN A 3 -1.17 34.28 -29.75
C ASN A 3 -2.43 33.49 -29.37
N VAL A 4 -2.46 32.26 -29.87
CA VAL A 4 -3.41 31.23 -29.45
C VAL A 4 -2.86 30.63 -28.16
N MET A 5 -3.36 31.06 -26.99
CA MET A 5 -3.16 30.29 -25.77
C MET A 5 -3.99 29.02 -25.88
N LYS A 6 -3.32 27.90 -26.16
CA LYS A 6 -3.89 26.56 -26.03
C LYS A 6 -4.00 26.23 -24.54
N SER A 7 -5.17 26.45 -23.97
CA SER A 7 -5.57 25.85 -22.69
C SER A 7 -5.70 24.34 -22.89
N VAL A 8 -4.71 23.58 -22.40
CA VAL A 8 -4.80 22.13 -22.31
C VAL A 8 -5.66 21.81 -21.10
N SER A 9 -6.92 21.45 -21.36
CA SER A 9 -7.84 20.93 -20.36
C SER A 9 -7.31 19.59 -19.85
N LEU A 10 -6.77 19.57 -18.64
CA LEU A 10 -6.46 18.34 -17.91
C LEU A 10 -7.79 17.73 -17.47
N ALA A 11 -8.37 16.88 -18.32
CA ALA A 11 -9.48 16.02 -17.94
C ALA A 11 -8.93 15.00 -16.92
N ILE A 12 -9.11 15.30 -15.64
CA ILE A 12 -8.93 14.35 -14.55
C ILE A 12 -10.02 13.30 -14.75
N ILE A 13 -9.68 12.20 -15.44
CA ILE A 13 -10.47 10.98 -15.40
C ILE A 13 -10.26 10.39 -14.01
N ALA A 14 -10.98 10.94 -13.03
CA ALA A 14 -11.29 10.25 -11.79
C ALA A 14 -12.31 9.15 -12.13
N ALA A 15 -11.88 8.15 -12.91
CA ALA A 15 -12.65 6.94 -13.07
C ALA A 15 -12.57 6.19 -11.74
N ALA A 16 -13.73 6.14 -11.10
CA ALA A 16 -14.03 5.39 -9.91
C ALA A 16 -13.47 3.96 -9.98
N PHE A 17 -12.31 3.74 -9.35
CA PHE A 17 -12.00 2.45 -8.75
C PHE A 17 -12.64 2.41 -7.37
N ALA A 18 -13.97 2.55 -7.34
CA ALA A 18 -14.77 2.00 -6.26
C ALA A 18 -14.93 0.50 -6.55
N SER A 19 -13.82 -0.22 -6.64
CA SER A 19 -13.85 -1.64 -6.35
C SER A 19 -14.24 -1.73 -4.88
N GLN A 20 -15.49 -2.05 -4.63
CA GLN A 20 -15.88 -2.73 -3.40
C GLN A 20 -15.21 -4.11 -3.42
N ALA A 21 -13.88 -4.13 -3.33
CA ALA A 21 -13.19 -5.25 -2.71
C ALA A 21 -13.79 -5.28 -1.31
N MET A 22 -14.45 -6.37 -0.97
CA MET A 22 -15.03 -6.57 0.35
C MET A 22 -13.87 -6.63 1.36
N ALA A 23 -13.35 -5.48 1.75
CA ALA A 23 -12.52 -5.32 2.93
C ALA A 23 -13.36 -5.92 4.06
N ASN A 24 -12.85 -7.02 4.61
CA ASN A 24 -13.50 -7.84 5.62
C ASN A 24 -14.10 -6.91 6.70
N PRO A 25 -15.34 -7.10 7.19
CA PRO A 25 -15.92 -6.25 8.23
C PRO A 25 -15.02 -6.10 9.48
N PHE A 26 -14.11 -7.06 9.69
CA PHE A 26 -13.07 -6.98 10.71
C PHE A 26 -11.99 -5.91 10.41
N GLU A 27 -11.47 -5.86 9.19
CA GLU A 27 -10.49 -4.85 8.74
C GLU A 27 -11.06 -3.44 8.80
N LYS A 28 -12.30 -3.26 8.31
CA LYS A 28 -12.98 -1.95 8.37
C LYS A 28 -13.16 -1.43 9.79
N ARG A 29 -13.40 -2.32 10.76
CA ARG A 29 -13.53 -1.93 12.18
C ARG A 29 -12.20 -1.51 12.78
N ILE A 30 -11.12 -2.22 12.47
CA ILE A 30 -9.78 -1.87 12.94
C ILE A 30 -9.34 -0.53 12.33
N GLU A 31 -9.52 -0.35 11.03
CA GLU A 31 -9.16 0.88 10.32
C GLU A 31 -9.96 2.10 10.81
N ALA A 32 -11.27 1.93 11.04
CA ALA A 32 -12.10 2.98 11.64
C ALA A 32 -11.67 3.35 13.07
N ASN A 33 -11.31 2.35 13.89
CA ASN A 33 -10.83 2.59 15.26
C ASN A 33 -9.47 3.31 15.28
N ILE A 34 -8.61 3.07 14.29
CA ILE A 34 -7.31 3.76 14.17
C ILE A 34 -7.47 5.17 13.58
N SER A 35 -8.42 5.38 12.66
CA SER A 35 -8.57 6.64 11.91
C SER A 35 -9.31 7.75 12.66
N ASN A 36 -10.13 7.45 13.66
CA ASN A 36 -11.11 8.41 14.20
C ASN A 36 -10.63 9.35 15.33
N GLU A 37 -9.34 9.35 15.65
CA GLU A 37 -8.83 10.11 16.80
C GLU A 37 -7.68 11.02 16.37
N HIS A 38 -7.91 12.34 16.49
CA HIS A 38 -6.95 13.43 16.27
C HIS A 38 -5.86 13.39 17.34
N HIS A 39 -4.60 13.45 16.92
CA HIS A 39 -3.44 13.48 17.82
C HIS A 39 -2.54 14.68 17.53
N GLN A 40 -1.80 15.11 18.56
CA GLN A 40 -0.76 16.11 18.44
C GLN A 40 0.46 15.54 17.71
N ASP A 41 1.02 16.34 16.80
CA ASP A 41 2.22 16.01 16.03
C ASP A 41 3.42 15.83 16.96
N PHE A 42 3.80 14.58 17.23
CA PHE A 42 5.11 14.26 17.80
C PHE A 42 6.10 14.00 16.67
N ASN A 43 7.32 14.49 16.86
CA ASN A 43 8.38 14.56 15.85
C ASN A 43 8.83 13.13 15.45
N VAL A 44 8.21 12.59 14.40
CA VAL A 44 8.61 11.32 13.80
C VAL A 44 9.90 11.55 13.02
N GLU A 45 11.04 11.08 13.54
CA GLU A 45 12.29 11.00 12.78
C GLU A 45 12.00 10.38 11.40
N ALA A 46 12.62 10.92 10.33
CA ALA A 46 12.35 10.57 8.94
C ALA A 46 12.14 9.06 8.75
N ASN A 47 10.88 8.66 8.71
CA ASN A 47 10.50 7.28 8.94
C ASN A 47 10.75 6.46 7.67
N GLN A 48 11.75 5.59 7.71
CA GLN A 48 12.09 4.68 6.60
C GLN A 48 10.87 3.88 6.15
N TYR A 49 9.95 3.54 7.07
CA TYR A 49 8.71 2.86 6.74
C TYR A 49 7.84 3.67 5.76
N GLN A 50 7.65 4.98 5.97
CA GLN A 50 6.81 5.80 5.08
C GLN A 50 7.42 5.96 3.69
N ALA A 51 8.74 6.10 3.61
CA ALA A 51 9.46 6.14 2.34
C ALA A 51 9.32 4.82 1.57
N LEU A 52 9.55 3.69 2.25
CA LEU A 52 9.43 2.35 1.68
C LEU A 52 8.00 2.02 1.27
N LYS A 53 7.01 2.37 2.09
CA LYS A 53 5.58 2.23 1.78
C LYS A 53 5.19 3.01 0.52
N THR A 54 5.72 4.23 0.36
CA THR A 54 5.48 5.03 -0.85
C THR A 54 6.08 4.37 -2.09
N GLN A 55 7.30 3.84 -1.99
CA GLN A 55 7.93 3.10 -3.09
C GLN A 55 7.18 1.82 -3.42
N LEU A 56 6.73 1.08 -2.41
CA LEU A 56 5.90 -0.11 -2.57
C LEU A 56 4.60 0.21 -3.31
N ASN A 57 3.88 1.25 -2.90
CA ASN A 57 2.63 1.67 -3.57
C ASN A 57 2.88 2.05 -5.04
N ALA A 58 3.96 2.77 -5.33
CA ALA A 58 4.34 3.09 -6.70
C ALA A 58 4.66 1.82 -7.51
N LYS A 59 5.33 0.85 -6.91
CA LYS A 59 5.65 -0.44 -7.54
C LYS A 59 4.39 -1.26 -7.83
N LEU A 60 3.44 -1.31 -6.89
CA LEU A 60 2.14 -1.99 -7.09
C LEU A 60 1.33 -1.34 -8.22
N ALA A 61 1.38 -0.01 -8.34
CA ALA A 61 0.75 0.71 -9.45
C ALA A 61 1.42 0.42 -10.81
N GLN A 62 2.71 0.11 -10.84
CA GLN A 62 3.40 -0.36 -12.05
C GLN A 62 3.02 -1.81 -12.36
N LEU A 63 2.95 -2.67 -11.35
CA LEU A 63 2.58 -4.08 -11.46
C LEU A 63 1.16 -4.25 -12.05
N SER A 64 0.20 -3.43 -11.63
CA SER A 64 -1.16 -3.44 -12.21
C SER A 64 -1.19 -3.08 -13.69
N GLN A 65 -0.16 -2.39 -14.19
CA GLN A 65 0.00 -2.01 -15.60
C GLN A 65 0.85 -2.98 -16.42
N ALA A 66 1.37 -4.07 -15.83
CA ALA A 66 2.22 -5.03 -16.54
C ALA A 66 1.56 -5.60 -17.80
N ALA A 67 2.26 -5.61 -18.94
CA ALA A 67 1.69 -6.01 -20.23
C ALA A 67 1.75 -7.53 -20.50
N ASN A 68 2.66 -8.24 -19.86
CA ASN A 68 2.91 -9.67 -20.06
C ASN A 68 3.44 -10.31 -18.76
N MET A 69 3.47 -11.65 -18.69
CA MET A 69 3.86 -12.37 -17.46
C MET A 69 5.32 -12.15 -17.08
N ASN A 70 6.22 -11.96 -18.05
CA ASN A 70 7.63 -11.68 -17.73
C ASN A 70 7.75 -10.34 -16.99
N THR A 71 7.14 -9.27 -17.52
CA THR A 71 7.12 -7.96 -16.86
C THR A 71 6.40 -8.03 -15.51
N PHE A 72 5.29 -8.78 -15.42
CA PHE A 72 4.58 -8.98 -14.16
C PHE A 72 5.47 -9.64 -13.11
N ASN A 73 6.13 -10.76 -13.45
CA ASN A 73 6.97 -11.52 -12.52
C ASN A 73 8.17 -10.70 -12.01
N THR A 74 8.81 -9.91 -12.89
CA THR A 74 9.87 -8.98 -12.48
C THR A 74 9.35 -7.96 -11.47
N LEU A 75 8.23 -7.28 -11.79
CA LEU A 75 7.65 -6.28 -10.90
C LEU A 75 7.12 -6.88 -9.59
N ALA A 76 6.63 -8.12 -9.62
CA ALA A 76 6.15 -8.84 -8.45
C ALA A 76 7.30 -9.20 -7.50
N ALA A 77 8.45 -9.63 -8.04
CA ALA A 77 9.65 -9.87 -7.25
C ALA A 77 10.16 -8.59 -6.57
N GLU A 78 10.23 -7.47 -7.32
CA GLU A 78 10.61 -6.16 -6.77
C GLU A 78 9.61 -5.67 -5.71
N ALA A 79 8.31 -5.83 -5.95
CA ALA A 79 7.27 -5.47 -4.99
C ALA A 79 7.36 -6.32 -3.71
N LYS A 80 7.67 -7.61 -3.84
CA LYS A 80 7.85 -8.51 -2.70
C LYS A 80 9.04 -8.08 -1.84
N GLU A 81 10.17 -7.75 -2.47
CA GLU A 81 11.35 -7.26 -1.76
C GLU A 81 11.04 -5.96 -1.02
N LEU A 82 10.39 -4.99 -1.68
CA LEU A 82 9.94 -3.75 -1.05
C LEU A 82 8.96 -4.00 0.10
N ALA A 83 8.04 -4.95 -0.03
CA ALA A 83 7.10 -5.31 1.03
C ALA A 83 7.83 -5.91 2.25
N GLN A 84 8.86 -6.74 2.04
CA GLN A 84 9.70 -7.29 3.13
C GLN A 84 10.52 -6.20 3.83
N GLN A 85 11.11 -5.28 3.06
CA GLN A 85 11.83 -4.13 3.61
C GLN A 85 10.88 -3.21 4.40
N THR A 86 9.70 -2.92 3.86
CA THR A 86 8.67 -2.12 4.52
C THR A 86 8.21 -2.75 5.82
N LYS A 87 8.02 -4.08 5.84
CA LYS A 87 7.67 -4.83 7.06
C LYS A 87 8.77 -4.71 8.12
N SER A 88 10.02 -4.92 7.73
CA SER A 88 11.17 -4.81 8.64
C SER A 88 11.29 -3.40 9.23
N ALA A 89 11.01 -2.36 8.42
CA ALA A 89 11.00 -0.98 8.88
C ALA A 89 9.85 -0.70 9.86
N ALA A 90 8.65 -1.24 9.61
CA ALA A 90 7.52 -1.12 10.53
C ALA A 90 7.80 -1.79 11.88
N GLU A 91 8.42 -2.97 11.88
CA GLU A 91 8.82 -3.70 13.09
C GLU A 91 9.95 -2.99 13.86
N SER A 92 10.74 -2.16 13.19
CA SER A 92 11.82 -1.36 13.78
C SER A 92 11.34 -0.02 14.32
N GLU A 93 10.08 0.36 14.09
CA GLU A 93 9.53 1.58 14.68
C GLU A 93 9.45 1.44 16.20
N THR A 94 10.20 2.29 16.91
CA THR A 94 10.13 2.37 18.36
C THR A 94 9.06 3.37 18.78
N PHE A 95 8.07 2.90 19.54
CA PHE A 95 6.99 3.74 20.05
C PHE A 95 7.25 4.10 21.51
N ASN A 96 7.46 5.38 21.78
CA ASN A 96 7.51 5.90 23.14
C ASN A 96 6.74 7.21 23.20
N TYR A 97 5.42 7.10 23.30
CA TYR A 97 4.52 8.26 23.30
C TYR A 97 4.19 8.78 24.71
N GLY A 98 4.90 8.32 25.74
CA GLY A 98 4.72 8.76 27.14
C GLY A 98 3.42 8.29 27.81
N SER A 99 2.36 8.03 27.03
CA SER A 99 1.12 7.39 27.49
C SER A 99 1.05 5.92 27.05
N HIS A 100 0.53 5.04 27.91
CA HIS A 100 0.36 3.62 27.60
C HIS A 100 -0.66 3.40 26.47
N GLN A 101 -1.69 4.24 26.37
CA GLN A 101 -2.73 4.13 25.35
C GLN A 101 -2.19 4.46 23.95
N ASP A 102 -1.37 5.50 23.83
CA ASP A 102 -0.79 5.90 22.55
C ASP A 102 0.25 4.88 22.07
N THR A 103 1.02 4.31 23.00
CA THR A 103 1.96 3.21 22.73
C THR A 103 1.22 1.97 22.22
N LEU A 104 0.17 1.53 22.92
CA LEU A 104 -0.64 0.37 22.51
C LEU A 104 -1.28 0.58 21.13
N ARG A 105 -1.77 1.78 20.84
CA ARG A 105 -2.34 2.08 19.52
C ARG A 105 -1.30 2.02 18.41
N ALA A 106 -0.10 2.55 18.64
CA ALA A 106 0.97 2.50 17.66
C ALA A 106 1.42 1.06 17.39
N GLU A 107 1.52 0.23 18.43
CA GLU A 107 1.74 -1.21 18.32
C GLU A 107 0.64 -1.90 17.48
N LEU A 108 -0.64 -1.57 17.72
CA LEU A 108 -1.76 -2.07 16.91
C LEU A 108 -1.66 -1.61 15.45
N GLY A 109 -1.22 -0.38 15.20
CA GLY A 109 -0.96 0.16 13.87
C GLY A 109 0.11 -0.64 13.12
N VAL A 110 1.24 -0.95 13.76
CA VAL A 110 2.29 -1.79 13.19
C VAL A 110 1.82 -3.22 12.98
N ASN A 111 1.11 -3.81 13.93
CA ASN A 111 0.57 -5.15 13.77
C ASN A 111 -0.37 -5.25 12.57
N TYR A 112 -1.23 -4.24 12.37
CA TYR A 112 -2.12 -4.17 11.23
C TYR A 112 -1.35 -3.99 9.91
N ALA A 113 -0.35 -3.11 9.88
CA ALA A 113 0.52 -2.93 8.72
C ALA A 113 1.25 -4.23 8.34
N ASN A 114 1.83 -4.91 9.32
CA ASN A 114 2.52 -6.19 9.14
C ASN A 114 1.58 -7.28 8.62
N TRP A 115 0.35 -7.34 9.13
CA TRP A 115 -0.68 -8.25 8.62
C TRP A 115 -1.00 -7.98 7.14
N LYS A 116 -1.23 -6.71 6.77
CA LYS A 116 -1.44 -6.31 5.35
C LYS A 116 -0.25 -6.69 4.47
N LEU A 117 0.99 -6.41 4.92
CA LEU A 117 2.20 -6.71 4.17
C LEU A 117 2.41 -8.22 3.99
N ASN A 118 2.10 -9.04 5.01
CA ASN A 118 2.17 -10.50 4.88
C ASN A 118 1.16 -11.03 3.85
N ASN A 119 -0.08 -10.52 3.85
CA ASN A 119 -1.08 -10.91 2.86
C ASN A 119 -0.66 -10.50 1.45
N LEU A 120 -0.11 -9.29 1.29
CA LEU A 120 0.42 -8.83 0.01
C LEU A 120 1.55 -9.73 -0.48
N ILE A 121 2.52 -10.07 0.37
CA ILE A 121 3.61 -10.98 0.03
C ILE A 121 3.07 -12.35 -0.42
N GLY A 122 2.12 -12.91 0.33
CA GLY A 122 1.49 -14.19 -0.04
C GLY A 122 0.73 -14.11 -1.37
N SER A 123 0.08 -12.98 -1.64
CA SER A 123 -0.65 -12.75 -2.90
C SER A 123 0.29 -12.59 -4.09
N LEU A 124 1.43 -11.93 -3.90
CA LEU A 124 2.48 -11.83 -4.92
C LEU A 124 3.06 -13.21 -5.24
N ASP A 125 3.31 -14.03 -4.23
CA ASP A 125 3.81 -15.41 -4.40
C ASP A 125 2.80 -16.31 -5.11
N ALA A 126 1.51 -16.17 -4.81
CA ALA A 126 0.45 -16.90 -5.52
C ALA A 126 0.29 -16.41 -6.96
N ALA A 127 0.37 -15.10 -7.21
CA ALA A 127 0.16 -14.50 -8.52
C ALA A 127 1.23 -14.92 -9.55
N VAL A 128 2.49 -15.04 -9.14
CA VAL A 128 3.57 -15.49 -10.04
C VAL A 128 3.47 -16.96 -10.44
N ALA A 129 2.68 -17.77 -9.72
CA ALA A 129 2.41 -19.17 -10.05
C ALA A 129 1.27 -19.33 -11.08
N THR A 130 0.68 -18.23 -11.54
CA THR A 130 -0.39 -18.25 -12.55
C THR A 130 0.16 -18.12 -13.97
N ASP A 131 -0.58 -18.65 -14.95
CA ASP A 131 -0.19 -18.59 -16.37
C ASP A 131 -0.76 -17.36 -17.11
N SER A 132 -1.50 -16.49 -16.42
CA SER A 132 -2.24 -15.39 -17.01
C SER A 132 -2.00 -14.09 -16.25
N VAL A 133 -1.58 -13.04 -16.97
CA VAL A 133 -1.39 -11.70 -16.41
C VAL A 133 -2.66 -11.15 -15.78
N ALA A 134 -3.82 -11.43 -16.38
CA ALA A 134 -5.09 -10.96 -15.84
C ALA A 134 -5.37 -11.59 -14.47
N ALA A 135 -5.24 -12.92 -14.38
CA ALA A 135 -5.43 -13.66 -13.13
C ALA A 135 -4.39 -13.25 -12.07
N ALA A 136 -3.14 -13.08 -12.47
CA ALA A 136 -2.06 -12.63 -11.61
C ALA A 136 -2.35 -11.25 -11.00
N LYS A 137 -2.84 -10.30 -11.81
CA LYS A 137 -3.23 -8.96 -11.35
C LYS A 137 -4.41 -8.99 -10.38
N ASP A 138 -5.44 -9.79 -10.67
CA ASP A 138 -6.63 -9.90 -9.81
C ASP A 138 -6.28 -10.46 -8.41
N MET A 139 -5.33 -11.39 -8.34
CA MET A 139 -4.84 -11.93 -7.06
C MET A 139 -4.16 -10.87 -6.18
N VAL A 140 -3.41 -9.94 -6.80
CA VAL A 140 -2.71 -8.88 -6.06
C VAL A 140 -3.68 -7.77 -5.63
N VAL A 141 -4.61 -7.36 -6.51
CA VAL A 141 -5.57 -6.27 -6.23
C VAL A 141 -6.54 -6.59 -5.10
N SER A 142 -6.88 -7.86 -4.87
CA SER A 142 -7.78 -8.24 -3.77
C SER A 142 -7.20 -8.03 -2.36
N HIS A 143 -5.90 -7.70 -2.24
CA HIS A 143 -5.18 -7.59 -0.98
C HIS A 143 -4.45 -6.25 -0.80
N ILE A 144 -4.72 -5.28 -1.67
CA ILE A 144 -4.30 -3.86 -1.53
C ILE A 144 -5.44 -3.08 -0.89
#